data_AF-A0AAD5GZ40-F1
#
_entry.id   AF-A0AAD5GZ40-F1
#
_cell.length_a   1.000
_cell.length_b   1.000
_cell.length_c   1.000
_cell.angle_alpha   90.00
_cell.angle_beta   90.00
_cell.angle_gamma   90.00
#
_symmetry.space_group_name_H-M   'P 1'
#
loop_
_entity.id
_entity.type
_entity.pdbx_description
1 polymer ?
#
loop_
_entity_poly.entity_id
_entity_poly.type
_entity_poly.pdbx_seq_one_letter_code
_entity_poly.pdbx_strand_id
1 'polypeptide(L)'
;MDPLAGLEDDGSEDSSGSEGSDAEAEEAGGSGKAAAQPAAKKQKQTLTLEDLKAHGYQGGPSVLFVPDKPEGEQNWAWGSGTDHKKDEAEEESWEERQANREAATEKAEESAVYARKAVQQADLLRQQRRQEQEELKKKKKFTWNQKEKRKRDEGKASRGGSYVEEEKRRAREFGVVSGFD
;
A
#
# COMPACT_ATOMS: atom_id res chain seq x y z
N MET A 1 -36.62 6.84 -24.47
CA MET A 1 -35.41 7.24 -23.74
C MET A 1 -34.51 6.03 -23.74
N ASP A 2 -33.54 6.02 -24.65
CA ASP A 2 -32.66 4.90 -24.91
C ASP A 2 -31.36 5.10 -24.09
N PRO A 3 -30.99 4.18 -23.17
CA PRO A 3 -29.89 4.39 -22.22
C PRO A 3 -28.48 4.30 -22.83
N LEU A 4 -28.35 4.17 -24.16
CA LEU A 4 -27.07 3.99 -24.86
C LEU A 4 -26.64 5.17 -25.74
N ALA A 5 -27.40 6.27 -25.78
CA ALA A 5 -27.08 7.45 -26.59
C ALA A 5 -25.98 8.37 -25.99
N GLY A 6 -25.19 7.88 -25.02
CA GLY A 6 -24.16 8.67 -24.32
C GLY A 6 -22.73 8.22 -24.57
N LEU A 7 -22.50 7.31 -25.52
CA LEU A 7 -21.19 6.74 -25.80
C LEU A 7 -20.81 6.96 -27.28
N GLU A 8 -20.91 8.19 -27.74
CA GLU A 8 -20.36 8.64 -29.02
C GLU A 8 -19.10 9.47 -28.75
N ASP A 9 -17.96 8.92 -29.16
CA ASP A 9 -16.84 9.57 -29.83
C ASP A 9 -16.31 10.93 -29.27
N ASP A 10 -15.24 10.87 -28.48
CA ASP A 10 -14.28 11.98 -28.34
C ASP A 10 -12.87 11.42 -28.51
N GLY A 11 -12.40 11.45 -29.75
CA GLY A 11 -11.00 11.26 -30.08
C GLY A 11 -10.18 12.48 -29.65
N SER A 12 -9.28 12.29 -28.69
CA SER A 12 -8.18 13.23 -28.46
C SER A 12 -6.85 12.48 -28.46
N GLU A 13 -6.18 12.62 -29.60
CA GLU A 13 -4.74 12.51 -29.76
C GLU A 13 -4.05 13.65 -29.00
N ASP A 14 -3.25 13.33 -27.98
CA ASP A 14 -2.09 14.16 -27.64
C ASP A 14 -0.93 13.29 -27.16
N SER A 15 0.16 13.41 -27.91
CA SER A 15 1.41 12.73 -27.71
C SER A 15 2.31 13.64 -26.90
N SER A 16 2.58 13.30 -25.64
CA SER A 16 3.67 13.92 -24.87
C SER A 16 4.60 12.85 -24.31
N GLY A 17 5.79 12.76 -24.91
CA GLY A 17 6.89 11.93 -24.43
C GLY A 17 7.45 12.42 -23.10
N SER A 18 7.97 11.48 -22.32
CA SER A 18 8.87 11.74 -21.20
C SER A 18 9.94 10.64 -21.21
N GLU A 19 11.16 11.04 -21.55
CA GLU A 19 12.36 10.23 -21.57
C GLU A 19 12.84 9.88 -20.15
N GLY A 20 13.41 8.68 -20.01
CA GLY A 20 14.54 8.37 -19.13
C GLY A 20 14.25 8.21 -17.64
N SER A 21 14.49 7.00 -17.12
CA SER A 21 15.36 6.76 -15.95
C SER A 21 15.51 5.26 -15.74
N ASP A 22 16.62 4.74 -16.27
CA ASP A 22 17.18 3.41 -16.01
C ASP A 22 17.57 3.34 -14.52
N ALA A 23 17.20 2.25 -13.85
CA ALA A 23 17.35 2.09 -12.42
C ALA A 23 18.79 1.70 -12.05
N GLU A 24 19.56 2.70 -11.63
CA GLU A 24 20.84 2.54 -10.93
C GLU A 24 20.61 1.88 -9.56
N ALA A 25 21.14 0.66 -9.40
CA ALA A 25 21.37 0.02 -8.10
C ALA A 25 22.88 0.04 -7.82
N GLU A 26 23.30 1.01 -7.01
CA GLU A 26 24.66 1.14 -6.48
C GLU A 26 24.86 0.18 -5.29
N GLU A 27 25.83 -0.73 -5.40
CA GLU A 27 26.62 -1.25 -4.28
C GLU A 27 28.08 -1.36 -4.74
N ALA A 28 28.79 -0.25 -4.46
CA ALA A 28 30.17 -0.17 -4.01
C ALA A 28 31.21 -1.19 -4.54
N GLY A 29 32.20 -0.65 -5.28
CA GLY A 29 33.60 -0.97 -5.00
C GLY A 29 34.53 -1.18 -6.19
N GLY A 30 35.38 -0.17 -6.46
CA GLY A 30 36.79 -0.40 -6.76
C GLY A 30 37.20 -0.54 -8.23
N SER A 31 37.75 0.54 -8.78
CA SER A 31 38.55 0.58 -10.00
C SER A 31 39.69 -0.46 -10.03
N GLY A 32 39.83 -1.19 -11.14
CA GLY A 32 41.03 -2.01 -11.36
C GLY A 32 40.99 -2.84 -12.63
N LYS A 33 41.57 -2.30 -13.70
CA LYS A 33 41.90 -3.02 -14.95
C LYS A 33 42.76 -4.25 -14.61
N ALA A 34 42.20 -5.46 -14.72
CA ALA A 34 42.93 -6.71 -14.60
C ALA A 34 42.45 -7.71 -15.66
N ALA A 35 43.42 -8.32 -16.32
CA ALA A 35 43.26 -9.23 -17.44
C ALA A 35 42.25 -10.35 -17.16
N ALA A 36 41.38 -10.62 -18.13
CA ALA A 36 40.55 -11.82 -18.17
C ALA A 36 41.46 -13.06 -18.09
N GLN A 37 41.52 -13.68 -16.90
CA GLN A 37 42.09 -15.01 -16.75
C GLN A 37 41.12 -16.03 -17.36
N PRO A 38 41.59 -17.05 -18.09
CA PRO A 38 40.71 -18.06 -18.65
C PRO A 38 40.06 -18.84 -17.51
N ALA A 39 38.72 -18.88 -17.51
CA ALA A 39 37.94 -19.65 -16.54
C ALA A 39 38.44 -21.10 -16.51
N ALA A 40 38.96 -21.53 -15.36
CA ALA A 40 39.44 -22.88 -15.15
C ALA A 40 38.30 -23.86 -15.44
N LYS A 41 38.52 -24.75 -16.41
CA LYS A 41 37.56 -25.79 -16.79
C LYS A 41 37.25 -26.62 -15.55
N LYS A 42 36.01 -26.55 -15.06
CA LYS A 42 35.53 -27.40 -13.96
C LYS A 42 35.73 -28.86 -14.39
N GLN A 43 36.57 -29.57 -13.66
CA GLN A 43 36.78 -31.01 -13.85
C GLN A 43 35.44 -31.71 -13.59
N LYS A 44 35.02 -32.59 -14.51
CA LYS A 44 33.82 -33.40 -14.33
C LYS A 44 34.10 -34.40 -13.20
N GLN A 45 33.46 -34.22 -12.06
CA GLN A 45 33.57 -35.13 -10.93
C GLN A 45 32.86 -36.45 -11.30
N THR A 46 33.58 -37.56 -11.23
CA THR A 46 33.01 -38.91 -11.38
C THR A 46 32.40 -39.31 -10.04
N LEU A 47 31.09 -39.10 -9.88
CA LEU A 47 30.38 -39.44 -8.64
C LEU A 47 30.26 -40.96 -8.53
N THR A 48 30.74 -41.51 -7.42
CA THR A 48 30.59 -42.94 -7.11
C THR A 48 29.34 -43.19 -6.27
N LEU A 49 28.89 -44.44 -6.20
CA LEU A 49 27.73 -44.82 -5.39
C LEU A 49 27.94 -44.59 -3.89
N GLU A 50 29.19 -44.63 -3.44
CA GLU A 50 29.56 -44.39 -2.05
C GLU A 50 29.45 -42.89 -1.71
N ASP A 51 29.87 -42.01 -2.63
CA ASP A 51 29.72 -40.56 -2.46
C ASP A 51 28.24 -40.18 -2.35
N LEU A 52 27.38 -40.75 -3.20
CA LEU A 52 25.94 -40.52 -3.14
C LEU A 52 25.33 -40.99 -1.81
N LYS A 53 25.75 -42.15 -1.30
CA LYS A 53 25.30 -42.64 0.02
C LYS A 53 25.80 -41.76 1.16
N ALA A 54 27.05 -41.29 1.10
CA ALA A 54 27.62 -40.37 2.08
C ALA A 54 26.86 -39.03 2.11
N HIS A 55 26.34 -38.60 0.96
CA HIS A 55 25.45 -37.44 0.82
C HIS A 55 23.98 -37.74 1.15
N GLY A 56 23.67 -38.90 1.73
CA GLY A 56 22.33 -39.24 2.22
C GLY A 56 21.36 -39.74 1.16
N TYR A 57 21.82 -40.00 -0.07
CA TYR A 57 20.99 -40.63 -1.09
C TYR A 57 20.90 -42.13 -0.81
N GLN A 58 19.80 -42.55 -0.21
CA GLN A 58 19.42 -43.95 -0.09
C GLN A 58 18.53 -44.32 -1.28
N GLY A 59 18.73 -45.50 -1.87
CA GLY A 59 17.98 -45.97 -3.05
C GLY A 59 16.50 -45.69 -2.90
N GLY A 60 15.90 -45.11 -3.95
CA GLY A 60 14.58 -44.47 -3.92
C GLY A 60 13.44 -45.33 -3.35
N PRO A 61 12.24 -44.73 -3.19
CA PRO A 61 11.07 -45.41 -2.62
C PRO A 61 10.91 -46.79 -3.24
N SER A 62 10.80 -47.81 -2.39
CA SER A 62 10.83 -49.21 -2.81
C SER A 62 9.77 -49.48 -3.89
N VAL A 63 10.22 -50.05 -5.01
CA VAL A 63 9.38 -50.43 -6.17
C VAL A 63 8.26 -51.43 -5.78
N LEU A 64 8.31 -51.97 -4.57
CA LEU A 64 7.36 -52.95 -4.04
C LEU A 64 6.02 -52.35 -3.58
N PHE A 65 5.93 -51.03 -3.34
CA PHE A 65 4.67 -50.38 -2.91
C PHE A 65 4.12 -49.39 -3.94
N VAL A 66 4.66 -49.38 -5.15
CA VAL A 66 4.09 -48.60 -6.24
C VAL A 66 2.94 -49.42 -6.83
N PRO A 67 1.69 -48.94 -6.80
CA PRO A 67 0.58 -49.63 -7.44
C PRO A 67 0.88 -49.83 -8.93
N ASP A 68 0.48 -50.98 -9.46
CA ASP A 68 0.67 -51.29 -10.88
C ASP A 68 0.06 -50.18 -11.73
N LYS A 69 0.79 -49.80 -12.79
CA LYS A 69 0.29 -48.80 -13.73
C LYS A 69 -1.03 -49.32 -14.33
N PRO A 70 -2.05 -48.46 -14.50
CA PRO A 70 -3.27 -48.88 -15.18
C PRO A 70 -2.92 -49.42 -16.57
N GLU A 71 -3.57 -50.51 -17.01
CA GLU A 71 -3.32 -51.20 -18.30
C GLU A 71 -3.72 -50.37 -19.55
N GLY A 72 -3.90 -49.05 -19.39
CA GLY A 72 -4.20 -48.12 -20.47
C GLY A 72 -2.94 -47.51 -21.09
N GLU A 73 -3.03 -47.11 -22.35
CA GLU A 73 -1.99 -46.32 -23.01
C GLU A 73 -1.74 -45.03 -22.23
N GLN A 74 -0.48 -44.76 -21.91
CA GLN A 74 -0.09 -43.58 -21.15
C GLN A 74 -0.32 -42.34 -22.02
N ASN A 75 -1.44 -41.67 -21.80
CA ASN A 75 -1.82 -40.47 -22.56
C ASN A 75 -1.03 -39.26 -22.02
N TRP A 76 0.03 -38.86 -22.74
CA TRP A 76 0.71 -37.58 -22.51
C TRP A 76 -0.04 -36.38 -23.10
N ALA A 77 -1.23 -36.61 -23.63
CA ALA A 77 -2.13 -35.53 -23.99
C ALA A 77 -2.55 -34.83 -22.69
N TRP A 78 -2.24 -33.53 -22.57
CA TRP A 78 -2.96 -32.68 -21.63
C TRP A 78 -4.44 -32.76 -22.01
N GLY A 79 -5.22 -33.47 -21.20
CA GLY A 79 -6.62 -33.77 -21.51
C GLY A 79 -7.39 -32.49 -21.85
N SER A 80 -8.30 -32.57 -22.81
CA SER A 80 -9.09 -31.44 -23.29
C SER A 80 -10.14 -30.94 -22.28
N GLY A 81 -10.06 -31.37 -21.02
CA GLY A 81 -11.02 -31.06 -19.95
C GLY A 81 -12.45 -31.57 -20.23
N THR A 82 -12.65 -32.32 -21.31
CA THR A 82 -13.97 -32.79 -21.76
C THR A 82 -14.30 -34.20 -21.30
N ASP A 83 -13.29 -35.01 -20.98
CA ASP A 83 -13.49 -36.42 -20.63
C ASP A 83 -14.11 -36.55 -19.24
N HIS A 84 -13.62 -35.78 -18.26
CA HIS A 84 -14.23 -35.69 -16.92
C HIS A 84 -15.58 -34.94 -16.91
N LYS A 85 -15.87 -34.14 -17.94
CA LYS A 85 -17.10 -33.34 -18.00
C LYS A 85 -18.37 -34.20 -18.13
N LYS A 86 -18.27 -35.40 -18.70
CA LYS A 86 -19.42 -36.31 -18.81
C LYS A 86 -19.76 -36.94 -17.47
N ASP A 87 -18.76 -37.43 -16.75
CA ASP A 87 -18.96 -38.08 -15.45
C ASP A 87 -19.37 -37.04 -14.38
N GLU A 88 -18.75 -35.86 -14.36
CA GLU A 88 -19.10 -34.79 -13.40
C GLU A 88 -20.48 -34.15 -13.67
N ALA A 89 -20.92 -34.10 -14.93
CA ALA A 89 -22.23 -33.52 -15.26
C ALA A 89 -23.40 -34.37 -14.78
N GLU A 90 -23.19 -35.67 -14.57
CA GLU A 90 -24.16 -36.60 -14.02
C GLU A 90 -24.20 -36.58 -12.48
N GLU A 91 -23.07 -36.26 -11.84
CA GLU A 91 -22.96 -36.19 -10.36
C GLU A 91 -23.40 -34.84 -9.77
N GLU A 92 -23.26 -33.74 -10.51
CA GLU A 92 -23.70 -32.41 -10.06
C GLU A 92 -25.07 -32.06 -10.63
N SER A 93 -26.11 -32.07 -9.79
CA SER A 93 -27.43 -31.59 -10.18
C SER A 93 -27.35 -30.11 -10.60
N TRP A 94 -28.14 -29.69 -11.58
CA TRP A 94 -28.16 -28.30 -12.04
C TRP A 94 -28.48 -27.32 -10.90
N GLU A 95 -29.27 -27.75 -9.93
CA GLU A 95 -29.63 -26.99 -8.73
C GLU A 95 -28.43 -26.78 -7.80
N GLU A 96 -27.58 -27.80 -7.58
CA GLU A 96 -26.36 -27.66 -6.79
C GLU A 96 -25.34 -26.72 -7.45
N ARG A 97 -25.29 -26.68 -8.79
CA ARG A 97 -24.47 -25.71 -9.52
C ARG A 97 -24.98 -24.27 -9.38
N GLN A 98 -26.30 -24.06 -9.40
CA GLN A 98 -26.86 -22.75 -9.10
C GLN A 98 -26.63 -22.37 -7.64
N ALA A 99 -26.84 -23.28 -6.69
CA ALA A 99 -26.62 -23.03 -5.27
C ALA A 99 -25.15 -22.71 -4.95
N ASN A 100 -24.18 -23.40 -5.56
CA ASN A 100 -22.77 -23.07 -5.41
C ASN A 100 -22.42 -21.71 -6.03
N ARG A 101 -23.04 -21.38 -7.17
CA ARG A 101 -22.87 -20.07 -7.80
C ARG A 101 -23.41 -18.96 -6.90
N GLU A 102 -24.62 -19.12 -6.40
CA GLU A 102 -25.27 -18.18 -5.47
C GLU A 102 -24.46 -18.07 -4.17
N ALA A 103 -24.04 -19.18 -3.57
CA ALA A 103 -23.22 -19.16 -2.35
C ALA A 103 -21.86 -18.46 -2.56
N ALA A 104 -21.29 -18.54 -3.76
CA ALA A 104 -20.05 -17.85 -4.12
C ALA A 104 -20.28 -16.35 -4.40
N THR A 105 -21.40 -15.97 -5.03
CA THR A 105 -21.69 -14.57 -5.37
C THR A 105 -22.31 -13.79 -4.22
N GLU A 106 -23.32 -14.35 -3.54
CA GLU A 106 -24.06 -13.67 -2.47
C GLU A 106 -23.15 -13.30 -1.29
N LYS A 107 -22.27 -14.20 -0.85
CA LYS A 107 -21.31 -13.89 0.24
C LYS A 107 -20.34 -12.78 -0.14
N ALA A 108 -19.91 -12.75 -1.41
CA ALA A 108 -19.06 -11.69 -1.91
C ALA A 108 -19.82 -10.35 -1.97
N GLU A 109 -21.07 -10.36 -2.42
CA GLU A 109 -21.94 -9.18 -2.48
C GLU A 109 -22.28 -8.64 -1.09
N GLU A 110 -22.61 -9.49 -0.13
CA GLU A 110 -22.85 -9.12 1.28
C GLU A 110 -21.62 -8.44 1.89
N SER A 111 -20.43 -9.01 1.66
CA SER A 111 -19.18 -8.42 2.12
C SER A 111 -18.92 -7.05 1.50
N ALA A 112 -19.22 -6.88 0.20
CA ALA A 112 -19.09 -5.62 -0.50
C ALA A 112 -20.10 -4.57 0.01
N VAL A 113 -21.34 -4.98 0.30
CA VAL A 113 -22.36 -4.11 0.89
C VAL A 113 -21.96 -3.68 2.31
N TYR A 114 -21.42 -4.60 3.11
CA TYR A 114 -20.92 -4.27 4.45
C TYR A 114 -19.75 -3.27 4.39
N ALA A 115 -18.78 -3.50 3.50
CA ALA A 115 -17.67 -2.58 3.27
C ALA A 115 -18.15 -1.18 2.87
N ARG A 116 -19.12 -1.08 1.94
CA ARG A 116 -19.73 0.20 1.54
C ARG A 116 -20.40 0.91 2.72
N LYS A 117 -21.16 0.19 3.55
CA LYS A 117 -21.80 0.75 4.75
C LYS A 117 -20.77 1.27 5.75
N ALA A 118 -19.67 0.54 5.97
CA ALA A 118 -18.59 0.96 6.87
C ALA A 118 -17.92 2.26 6.38
N VAL A 119 -17.66 2.39 5.07
CA VAL A 119 -17.11 3.62 4.47
C VAL A 119 -18.08 4.79 4.64
N GLN A 120 -19.36 4.59 4.35
CA GLN A 120 -20.39 5.62 4.55
C GLN A 120 -20.45 6.10 6.00
N GLN A 121 -20.40 5.18 6.96
CA GLN A 121 -20.39 5.52 8.39
C GLN A 121 -19.13 6.33 8.76
N ALA A 122 -17.96 5.94 8.26
CA ALA A 122 -16.72 6.66 8.49
C ALA A 122 -16.76 8.08 7.92
N ASP A 123 -17.37 8.27 6.74
CA ASP A 123 -17.52 9.59 6.13
C ASP A 123 -18.47 10.49 6.92
N LEU A 124 -19.57 9.96 7.44
CA LEU A 124 -20.46 10.70 8.34
C LEU A 124 -19.73 11.20 9.59
N LEU A 125 -18.92 10.35 10.22
CA LEU A 125 -18.10 10.74 11.39
C LEU A 125 -17.07 11.82 11.04
N ARG A 126 -16.44 11.72 9.86
CA ARG A 126 -15.50 12.76 9.37
C ARG A 126 -16.21 14.08 9.12
N GLN A 127 -17.41 14.06 8.55
CA GLN A 127 -18.20 15.27 8.31
C GLN A 127 -18.60 15.94 9.63
N GLN A 128 -19.10 15.17 10.60
CA GLN A 128 -19.43 15.69 11.94
C GLN A 128 -18.22 16.37 12.59
N ARG A 129 -17.05 15.70 12.57
CA ARG A 129 -15.81 16.28 13.11
C ARG A 129 -15.41 17.58 12.40
N ARG A 130 -15.54 17.65 11.07
CA ARG A 130 -15.26 18.89 10.32
C ARG A 130 -16.21 20.00 10.74
N GLN A 131 -17.50 19.72 10.85
CA GLN A 131 -18.52 20.69 11.28
C GLN A 131 -18.23 21.21 12.69
N GLU A 132 -17.94 20.34 13.65
CA GLU A 132 -17.55 20.74 15.01
C GLU A 132 -16.31 21.63 15.01
N GLN A 133 -15.27 21.28 14.23
CA GLN A 133 -14.08 22.11 14.11
C GLN A 133 -14.38 23.47 13.48
N GLU A 134 -15.24 23.53 12.47
CA GLU A 134 -15.67 24.78 11.86
C GLU A 134 -16.46 25.65 12.83
N GLU A 135 -17.35 25.06 13.63
CA GLU A 135 -18.06 25.76 14.69
C GLU A 135 -17.12 26.30 15.76
N LEU A 136 -16.14 25.50 16.20
CA LEU A 136 -15.12 25.95 17.13
C LEU A 136 -14.28 27.08 16.53
N LYS A 137 -13.94 27.00 15.24
CA LYS A 137 -13.25 28.09 14.52
C LYS A 137 -14.14 29.33 14.45
N LYS A 138 -15.43 29.21 14.13
CA LYS A 138 -16.39 30.32 14.11
C LYS A 138 -16.54 30.96 15.50
N LYS A 139 -16.66 30.16 16.56
CA LYS A 139 -16.71 30.63 17.96
C LYS A 139 -15.41 31.32 18.38
N LYS A 140 -14.26 30.83 17.92
CA LYS A 140 -12.92 31.42 18.18
C LYS A 140 -12.56 32.59 17.25
N LYS A 141 -13.32 32.82 16.18
CA LYS A 141 -13.14 33.99 15.30
C LYS A 141 -13.71 35.24 15.99
N PHE A 142 -12.91 35.80 16.90
CA PHE A 142 -13.18 37.12 17.47
C PHE A 142 -13.10 38.20 16.38
N THR A 143 -14.00 39.18 16.42
CA THR A 143 -13.98 40.32 15.50
C THR A 143 -12.76 41.22 15.75
N TRP A 144 -12.35 42.02 14.77
CA TRP A 144 -11.21 42.94 14.90
C TRP A 144 -11.31 43.79 16.18
N ASN A 145 -12.49 44.38 16.43
CA ASN A 145 -12.75 45.21 17.61
C ASN A 145 -12.66 44.41 18.93
N GLN A 146 -13.09 43.14 18.94
CA GLN A 146 -12.96 42.28 20.12
C GLN A 146 -11.49 41.92 20.39
N LYS A 147 -10.72 41.62 19.33
CA LYS A 147 -9.28 41.36 19.43
C LYS A 147 -8.52 42.60 19.86
N GLU A 148 -8.86 43.76 19.32
CA GLU A 148 -8.26 45.06 19.66
C GLU A 148 -8.56 45.45 21.11
N LYS A 149 -9.82 45.31 21.56
CA LYS A 149 -10.21 45.54 22.96
C LYS A 149 -9.46 44.59 23.90
N ARG A 150 -9.43 43.30 23.59
CA ARG A 150 -8.66 42.32 24.38
C ARG A 150 -7.17 42.67 24.44
N LYS A 151 -6.57 43.12 23.34
CA LYS A 151 -5.16 43.57 23.31
C LYS A 151 -4.95 44.83 24.16
N ARG A 152 -5.92 45.74 24.20
CA ARG A 152 -5.93 46.93 25.06
C ARG A 152 -6.03 46.55 26.54
N ASP A 153 -6.97 45.69 26.90
CA ASP A 153 -7.20 45.21 28.26
C ASP A 153 -6.02 44.37 28.78
N GLU A 154 -5.39 43.56 27.91
CA GLU A 154 -4.16 42.82 28.23
C GLU A 154 -2.92 43.73 28.37
N GLY A 155 -3.04 45.05 28.18
CA GLY A 155 -1.92 46.00 28.26
C GLY A 155 -0.86 45.83 27.17
N LYS A 156 -1.07 44.90 26.24
CA LYS A 156 -0.19 44.59 25.09
C LYS A 156 -0.38 45.54 23.92
N ALA A 157 -1.33 46.47 24.01
CA ALA A 157 -1.26 47.68 23.21
C ALA A 157 0.01 48.40 23.65
N SER A 158 1.12 48.11 22.97
CA SER A 158 2.36 48.85 23.15
C SER A 158 2.00 50.31 22.95
N ARG A 159 1.86 51.06 24.04
CA ARG A 159 2.15 52.49 23.99
C ARG A 159 3.60 52.47 23.51
N GLY A 160 3.86 52.87 22.27
CA GLY A 160 5.12 52.62 21.56
C GLY A 160 6.33 53.21 22.27
N GLY A 161 6.75 52.57 23.36
CA GLY A 161 7.88 52.89 24.18
C GLY A 161 9.01 51.93 23.84
N SER A 162 10.21 52.48 23.71
CA SER A 162 11.42 51.69 23.53
C SER A 162 11.57 50.73 24.71
N TYR A 163 11.92 49.47 24.44
CA TYR A 163 12.27 48.45 25.43
C TYR A 163 13.23 48.99 26.52
N VAL A 164 14.13 49.92 26.13
CA VAL A 164 15.08 50.60 27.03
C VAL A 164 14.39 51.52 28.04
N GLU A 165 13.32 52.21 27.66
CA GLU A 165 12.58 53.10 28.56
C GLU A 165 11.72 52.32 29.54
N GLU A 166 11.14 51.19 29.10
CA GLU A 166 10.44 50.27 29.98
C GLU A 166 11.39 49.61 30.98
N GLU A 167 12.61 49.24 30.59
CA GLU A 167 13.62 48.75 31.54
C GLU A 167 14.08 49.84 32.51
N LYS A 168 14.33 51.09 32.05
CA LYS A 168 14.66 52.20 32.95
C LYS A 168 13.52 52.53 33.92
N ARG A 169 12.26 52.35 33.51
CA ARG A 169 11.09 52.54 34.39
C ARG A 169 11.00 51.38 35.39
N ARG A 170 11.12 50.15 34.93
CA ARG A 170 11.10 48.93 35.75
C ARG A 170 12.26 48.94 36.76
N ALA A 171 13.46 49.36 36.37
CA ALA A 171 14.60 49.54 37.26
C ALA A 171 14.35 50.60 38.35
N ARG A 172 13.69 51.71 38.01
CA ARG A 172 13.22 52.71 38.98
C ARG A 172 12.11 52.17 39.91
N GLU A 173 11.16 51.40 39.37
CA GLU A 173 10.08 50.75 40.15
C GLU A 173 10.62 49.66 41.10
N PHE A 174 11.68 48.95 40.71
CA PHE A 174 12.44 48.02 41.58
C PHE A 174 13.45 48.72 42.49
N GLY A 175 13.50 50.05 42.51
CA GLY A 175 14.35 50.82 43.42
C GLY A 175 15.85 50.76 43.10
N VAL A 176 16.23 50.25 41.92
CA VAL A 176 17.62 50.30 41.42
C VAL A 176 17.85 51.70 40.83
N VAL A 177 17.87 52.70 41.70
CA VAL A 177 18.50 53.98 41.41
C VAL A 177 20.00 53.69 41.44
N SER A 178 20.60 53.45 40.27
CA SER A 178 22.05 53.55 40.16
C SER A 178 22.41 55.02 40.40
N GLY A 179 22.72 55.37 41.64
CA GLY A 179 23.43 56.60 41.95
C GLY A 179 24.80 56.52 41.29
N PHE A 180 24.92 57.14 40.12
CA PHE A 180 26.20 57.51 39.55
C PHE A 180 26.15 59.03 39.33
N ASP A 181 27.08 59.68 40.02
CA ASP A 181 27.51 61.08 39.88
C ASP A 181 27.92 61.41 38.44
#